data_AF-A0A947RV17-F1
#
_entry.id   AF-A0A947RV17-F1
#
_cell.length_a   1.000
_cell.length_b   1.000
_cell.length_c   1.000
_cell.angle_alpha   90.00
_cell.angle_beta   90.00
_cell.angle_gamma   90.00
#
_symmetry.space_group_name_H-M   'P 1'
#
loop_
_entity.id
_entity.type
_entity.pdbx_description
1 polymer ?
#
loop_
_entity_poly.entity_id
_entity_poly.type
_entity_poly.pdbx_seq_one_letter_code
_entity_poly.pdbx_strand_id
1 'polypeptide(L)'
;MSGRRTHVLPLLMALALMVLGPWGIAHAQPGDDVDATGPLTPDPSLQEIPPYADASRPGAATLLLLTFALLILLPFVPGLIEVYWPRDRYPLSVNTGYTKDPRFFGRSARGLLAGALDVDGVAPGSHEVVLSKAETVEVRDDFEIPAGAGQAAVLVARGELAVGAGAACERELFSRGGARVGAGATLRTLACDADVELAEGVVVRRWLDADGDVTVGPGCILGVSAAAGGSLTLADGVVFSRLYGSPVATTGAPGLGDGGEPGARVVPDRSPPYLDVDEIRTIEDLAHVHRNDLTVSPGDEFQRPLVVKGDLTIAAGAVLAYTARVYGTLRLERGAAIWGDVFAEGDVILAEGAAVHGNVFSQAAVSLASGAHVGVPGARKTLIGKKDIRLGAGVAVHGYILTDGRGRVACAGSS
;
A
#
# COMPACT_ATOMS: atom_id res chain seq x y z
N MET A 1 -11.00 -37.91 2.59
CA MET A 1 -11.93 -38.65 3.47
C MET A 1 -13.28 -37.96 3.48
N SER A 2 -14.29 -38.74 3.09
CA SER A 2 -15.75 -38.60 3.26
C SER A 2 -16.32 -37.34 3.93
N GLY A 3 -17.06 -36.56 3.13
CA GLY A 3 -18.51 -36.39 3.28
C GLY A 3 -19.09 -35.97 4.64
N ARG A 4 -19.56 -34.73 4.71
CA ARG A 4 -20.89 -34.35 5.25
C ARG A 4 -21.23 -32.93 4.82
N ARG A 5 -22.00 -32.80 3.73
CA ARG A 5 -22.73 -31.58 3.39
C ARG A 5 -23.96 -31.53 4.29
N THR A 6 -23.99 -30.62 5.25
CA THR A 6 -25.16 -30.36 6.10
C THR A 6 -26.20 -29.56 5.33
N HIS A 7 -27.36 -30.18 5.11
CA HIS A 7 -28.58 -29.61 4.56
C HIS A 7 -29.15 -28.55 5.51
N VAL A 8 -28.79 -27.28 5.33
CA VAL A 8 -29.41 -26.16 6.06
C VAL A 8 -30.33 -25.32 5.15
N LEU A 9 -30.17 -25.45 3.83
CA LEU A 9 -30.94 -24.68 2.85
C LEU A 9 -32.42 -25.11 2.64
N PRO A 10 -32.84 -26.39 2.78
CA PRO A 10 -34.25 -26.75 2.55
C PRO A 10 -35.19 -26.36 3.71
N LEU A 11 -34.67 -26.09 4.91
CA LEU A 11 -35.49 -25.78 6.10
C LEU A 11 -35.94 -24.31 6.10
N LEU A 12 -35.13 -23.39 5.56
CA LEU A 12 -35.46 -21.96 5.45
C LEU A 12 -36.48 -21.67 4.33
N MET A 13 -36.49 -22.49 3.26
CA MET A 13 -37.48 -22.35 2.18
C MET A 13 -38.88 -22.85 2.57
N ALA A 14 -38.97 -23.85 3.45
CA ALA A 14 -40.26 -24.37 3.93
C ALA A 14 -40.98 -23.38 4.88
N LEU A 15 -40.22 -22.57 5.63
CA LEU A 15 -40.80 -21.57 6.55
C LEU A 15 -41.34 -20.34 5.81
N ALA A 16 -40.75 -19.96 4.67
CA ALA A 16 -41.19 -18.83 3.85
C ALA A 16 -42.50 -19.12 3.08
N LEU A 17 -42.77 -20.38 2.75
CA LEU A 17 -43.98 -20.81 2.03
C LEU A 17 -45.23 -20.97 2.92
N MET A 18 -45.09 -21.03 4.25
CA MET A 18 -46.24 -21.10 5.16
C MET A 18 -46.80 -19.72 5.57
N VAL A 19 -46.06 -18.63 5.35
CA VAL A 19 -46.45 -17.26 5.75
C VAL A 19 -47.19 -16.51 4.62
N LEU A 20 -47.18 -17.02 3.39
CA LEU A 20 -47.82 -16.41 2.23
C LEU A 20 -48.93 -17.32 1.67
N GLY A 21 -50.09 -17.33 2.34
CA GLY A 21 -51.33 -17.89 1.79
C GLY A 21 -51.94 -16.99 0.69
N PRO A 22 -52.78 -17.53 -0.19
CA PRO A 22 -53.14 -16.89 -1.47
C PRO A 22 -54.12 -15.73 -1.26
N TRP A 23 -53.65 -14.51 -1.50
CA TRP A 23 -54.53 -13.35 -1.69
C TRP A 23 -54.98 -13.33 -3.16
N GLY A 24 -56.27 -13.52 -3.39
CA GLY A 24 -56.90 -13.42 -4.70
C GLY A 24 -56.82 -12.00 -5.25
N ILE A 25 -56.14 -11.85 -6.38
CA ILE A 25 -56.11 -10.60 -7.15
C ILE A 25 -57.30 -10.63 -8.11
N ALA A 26 -58.33 -9.85 -7.83
CA ALA A 26 -59.41 -9.59 -8.78
C ALA A 26 -58.92 -8.60 -9.84
N HIS A 27 -58.90 -9.04 -11.10
CA HIS A 27 -58.62 -8.21 -12.27
C HIS A 27 -59.82 -7.30 -12.58
N ALA A 28 -59.62 -5.99 -12.53
CA ALA A 28 -60.52 -5.02 -13.15
C ALA A 28 -60.03 -4.71 -14.59
N GLN A 29 -60.89 -4.96 -15.58
CA GLN A 29 -60.71 -4.56 -16.98
C GLN A 29 -61.23 -3.12 -17.19
N PRO A 30 -60.57 -2.28 -18.01
CA PRO A 30 -61.01 -0.92 -18.27
C PRO A 30 -61.87 -0.80 -19.54
N GLY A 31 -62.99 -0.08 -19.41
CA GLY A 31 -63.54 0.91 -20.36
C GLY A 31 -64.10 0.43 -21.71
N ASP A 32 -65.36 0.76 -21.96
CA ASP A 32 -65.83 1.28 -23.25
C ASP A 32 -67.03 2.24 -23.02
N ASP A 33 -66.94 3.40 -23.67
CA ASP A 33 -67.87 4.54 -23.63
C ASP A 33 -69.24 4.24 -24.25
N VAL A 34 -70.33 4.75 -23.66
CA VAL A 34 -71.46 5.35 -24.42
C VAL A 34 -72.24 6.37 -23.56
N ASP A 35 -72.41 7.57 -24.12
CA ASP A 35 -73.33 8.65 -23.73
C ASP A 35 -74.76 8.19 -23.37
N ALA A 36 -75.32 8.72 -22.26
CA ALA A 36 -76.75 9.00 -22.17
C ALA A 36 -77.05 9.96 -20.99
N THR A 37 -77.43 11.18 -21.33
CA THR A 37 -78.01 12.20 -20.45
C THR A 37 -79.30 11.71 -19.78
N GLY A 38 -79.33 11.65 -18.45
CA GLY A 38 -80.56 11.49 -17.65
C GLY A 38 -80.24 11.41 -16.15
N PRO A 39 -81.00 12.07 -15.25
CA PRO A 39 -80.73 12.00 -13.82
C PRO A 39 -81.34 10.72 -13.25
N LEU A 40 -80.52 9.84 -12.67
CA LEU A 40 -80.99 8.66 -11.95
C LEU A 40 -80.35 8.54 -10.56
N THR A 41 -81.27 8.34 -9.62
CA THR A 41 -81.21 8.24 -8.16
C THR A 41 -80.25 7.16 -7.63
N PRO A 42 -79.74 7.29 -6.37
CA PRO A 42 -78.86 6.29 -5.76
C PRO A 42 -79.56 4.93 -5.56
N ASP A 43 -78.86 3.89 -5.97
CA ASP A 43 -79.27 2.48 -5.93
C ASP A 43 -79.30 1.94 -4.48
N PRO A 44 -80.43 1.35 -4.02
CA PRO A 44 -80.56 0.76 -2.69
C PRO A 44 -79.88 -0.63 -2.51
N SER A 45 -79.00 -1.05 -3.43
CA SER A 45 -78.33 -2.36 -3.40
C SER A 45 -77.03 -2.45 -2.56
N LEU A 46 -76.63 -1.39 -1.84
CA LEU A 46 -75.53 -1.46 -0.86
C LEU A 46 -75.99 -2.10 0.47
N GLN A 47 -76.32 -3.39 0.42
CA GLN A 47 -76.53 -4.23 1.61
C GLN A 47 -75.25 -5.01 1.95
N GLU A 48 -74.78 -4.77 3.18
CA GLU A 48 -74.01 -5.67 4.07
C GLU A 48 -72.66 -6.24 3.58
N ILE A 49 -71.57 -5.51 3.89
CA ILE A 49 -70.23 -6.10 3.97
C ILE A 49 -70.16 -6.96 5.25
N PRO A 50 -69.87 -8.27 5.18
CA PRO A 50 -69.76 -9.09 6.38
C PRO A 50 -68.59 -8.60 7.26
N PRO A 51 -68.72 -8.64 8.60
CA PRO A 51 -67.68 -8.17 9.50
C PRO A 51 -66.38 -8.95 9.29
N TYR A 52 -65.29 -8.21 9.12
CA TYR A 52 -63.92 -8.72 9.02
C TYR A 52 -63.68 -9.75 10.11
N ALA A 53 -63.54 -11.02 9.71
CA ALA A 53 -63.33 -12.12 10.64
C ALA A 53 -62.10 -11.84 11.51
N ASP A 54 -62.34 -11.83 12.82
CA ASP A 54 -61.41 -11.53 13.90
C ASP A 54 -60.15 -12.41 13.80
N ALA A 55 -59.06 -11.83 13.28
CA ALA A 55 -57.77 -12.49 13.12
C ALA A 55 -56.93 -12.45 14.41
N SER A 56 -57.54 -12.34 15.59
CA SER A 56 -56.86 -12.36 16.88
C SER A 56 -56.69 -13.80 17.40
N ARG A 57 -56.02 -14.68 16.62
CA ARG A 57 -55.52 -15.95 17.20
C ARG A 57 -54.34 -15.61 18.11
N PRO A 58 -54.43 -15.77 19.44
CA PRO A 58 -53.36 -15.37 20.39
C PRO A 58 -52.02 -16.09 20.13
N GLY A 59 -52.04 -17.20 19.39
CA GLY A 59 -50.83 -17.90 18.95
C GLY A 59 -50.07 -17.25 17.79
N ALA A 60 -50.72 -16.46 16.92
CA ALA A 60 -50.09 -15.94 15.71
C ALA A 60 -49.05 -14.84 16.01
N ALA A 61 -49.40 -13.89 16.88
CA ALA A 61 -48.47 -12.85 17.32
C ALA A 61 -47.28 -13.44 18.11
N THR A 62 -47.55 -14.44 18.96
CA THR A 62 -46.52 -15.15 19.73
C THR A 62 -45.55 -15.90 18.82
N LEU A 63 -46.07 -16.59 17.80
CA LEU A 63 -45.25 -17.31 16.81
C LEU A 63 -44.38 -16.35 16.00
N LEU A 64 -44.93 -15.21 15.59
CA LEU A 64 -44.18 -14.18 14.87
C LEU A 64 -43.05 -13.61 15.73
N LEU A 65 -43.32 -13.29 17.00
CA LEU A 65 -42.33 -12.81 17.97
C LEU A 65 -41.21 -13.83 18.20
N LEU A 66 -41.54 -15.11 18.38
CA LEU A 66 -40.54 -16.17 18.56
C LEU A 66 -39.69 -16.36 17.29
N THR A 67 -40.32 -16.30 16.11
CA THR A 67 -39.61 -16.39 14.83
C THR A 67 -38.65 -15.21 14.65
N PHE A 68 -39.10 -13.99 14.98
CA PHE A 68 -38.28 -12.79 14.92
C PHE A 68 -37.11 -12.84 15.90
N ALA A 69 -37.35 -13.25 17.15
CA ALA A 69 -36.30 -13.44 18.15
C ALA A 69 -35.28 -14.50 17.71
N LEU A 70 -35.75 -15.62 17.13
CA LEU A 70 -34.87 -16.65 16.58
C LEU A 70 -34.01 -16.10 15.44
N LEU A 71 -34.58 -15.33 14.51
CA LEU A 71 -33.84 -14.72 13.41
C LEU A 71 -32.80 -13.70 13.89
N ILE A 72 -33.05 -12.98 14.98
CA ILE A 72 -32.09 -12.09 15.61
C ILE A 72 -30.95 -12.89 16.28
N LEU A 73 -31.26 -14.00 16.95
CA LEU A 73 -30.28 -14.75 17.73
C LEU A 73 -29.46 -15.73 16.89
N LEU A 74 -30.00 -16.23 15.77
CA LEU A 74 -29.34 -17.23 14.92
C LEU A 74 -27.92 -16.81 14.45
N PRO A 75 -27.67 -15.55 14.02
CA PRO A 75 -26.32 -15.13 13.62
C PRO A 75 -25.28 -15.16 14.74
N PHE A 76 -25.71 -15.16 16.01
CA PHE A 76 -24.81 -15.18 17.17
C PHE A 76 -24.43 -16.60 17.62
N VAL A 77 -25.14 -17.63 17.14
CA VAL A 77 -24.88 -19.03 17.50
C VAL A 77 -23.44 -19.46 17.20
N PRO A 78 -22.82 -19.14 16.05
CA PRO A 78 -21.41 -19.47 15.80
C PRO A 78 -20.46 -18.81 16.79
N GLY A 79 -20.73 -17.56 17.20
CA GLY A 79 -19.91 -16.85 18.19
C GLY A 79 -20.02 -17.47 19.58
N LEU A 80 -21.22 -17.88 20.00
CA LEU A 80 -21.42 -18.62 21.25
C LEU A 80 -20.73 -19.98 21.19
N ILE A 81 -20.84 -20.71 20.08
CA ILE A 81 -20.14 -21.99 19.88
C ILE A 81 -18.62 -21.80 20.00
N GLU A 82 -18.04 -20.74 19.41
CA GLU A 82 -16.60 -20.47 19.50
C GLU A 82 -16.17 -20.11 20.93
N VAL A 83 -17.01 -19.39 21.69
CA VAL A 83 -16.72 -19.08 23.10
C VAL A 83 -16.71 -20.34 23.99
N TYR A 84 -17.66 -21.26 23.80
CA TYR A 84 -17.75 -22.49 24.61
C TYR A 84 -16.85 -23.63 24.10
N TRP A 85 -16.59 -23.67 22.80
CA TRP A 85 -15.71 -24.63 22.13
C TRP A 85 -14.74 -23.93 21.19
N PRO A 86 -13.73 -23.23 21.74
CA PRO A 86 -12.76 -22.52 20.93
C PRO A 86 -12.02 -23.53 20.05
N ARG A 87 -12.20 -23.38 18.74
CA ARG A 87 -11.53 -24.16 17.70
C ARG A 87 -10.23 -23.48 17.28
N ASP A 88 -10.18 -22.16 17.38
CA ASP A 88 -9.01 -21.33 17.05
C ASP A 88 -8.25 -20.90 18.34
N ARG A 89 -7.75 -21.88 19.10
CA ARG A 89 -7.03 -21.62 20.37
C ARG A 89 -5.63 -21.07 20.18
N TYR A 90 -5.08 -21.17 18.98
CA TYR A 90 -3.73 -20.71 18.68
C TYR A 90 -3.81 -19.54 17.72
N PRO A 91 -3.01 -18.46 17.95
CA PRO A 91 -2.86 -17.44 16.95
C PRO A 91 -2.45 -18.10 15.64
N LEU A 92 -3.04 -17.65 14.52
CA LEU A 92 -2.59 -18.04 13.19
C LEU A 92 -1.06 -17.97 13.17
N SER A 93 -0.41 -19.01 12.64
CA SER A 93 1.05 -19.09 12.56
C SER A 93 1.56 -18.01 11.61
N VAL A 94 1.72 -16.79 12.12
CA VAL A 94 2.41 -15.71 11.42
C VAL A 94 3.89 -16.03 11.55
N ASN A 95 4.57 -16.22 10.42
CA ASN A 95 6.01 -16.31 10.41
C ASN A 95 6.57 -14.96 10.89
N THR A 96 6.96 -14.89 12.16
CA THR A 96 7.50 -13.68 12.80
C THR A 96 8.85 -13.28 12.24
N GLY A 97 9.53 -14.18 11.52
CA GLY A 97 10.75 -13.90 10.74
C GLY A 97 10.49 -13.56 9.27
N TYR A 98 9.23 -13.45 8.83
CA TYR A 98 8.92 -13.05 7.45
C TYR A 98 9.24 -11.56 7.25
N THR A 99 10.43 -11.31 6.73
CA THR A 99 10.80 -10.01 6.18
C THR A 99 10.40 -9.98 4.71
N LYS A 100 9.53 -9.03 4.31
CA LYS A 100 9.26 -8.80 2.90
C LYS A 100 10.54 -8.36 2.22
N ASP A 101 11.04 -9.19 1.30
CA ASP A 101 12.19 -8.83 0.48
C ASP A 101 11.80 -7.66 -0.44
N PRO A 102 12.46 -6.49 -0.30
CA PRO A 102 12.14 -5.33 -1.12
C PRO A 102 12.43 -5.58 -2.62
N ARG A 103 13.31 -6.52 -2.94
CA ARG A 103 13.69 -6.92 -4.30
C ARG A 103 12.97 -8.19 -4.77
N PHE A 104 11.87 -8.55 -4.10
CA PHE A 104 11.10 -9.77 -4.37
C PHE A 104 10.71 -9.93 -5.84
N PHE A 105 10.25 -8.86 -6.51
CA PHE A 105 9.79 -8.96 -7.90
C PHE A 105 10.90 -9.37 -8.85
N GLY A 106 12.05 -8.69 -8.79
CA GLY A 106 13.21 -9.00 -9.61
C GLY A 106 13.78 -10.39 -9.30
N ARG A 107 13.89 -10.77 -8.02
CA ARG A 107 14.39 -12.09 -7.61
C ARG A 107 13.48 -13.24 -8.03
N SER A 108 12.17 -13.06 -7.88
CA SER A 108 11.17 -14.05 -8.29
C SER A 108 11.17 -14.22 -9.82
N ALA A 109 11.23 -13.12 -10.58
CA ALA A 109 11.30 -13.17 -12.04
C ALA A 109 12.57 -13.88 -12.54
N ARG A 110 13.73 -13.59 -11.95
CA ARG A 110 14.98 -14.32 -12.24
C ARG A 110 14.87 -15.80 -11.91
N GLY A 111 14.28 -16.15 -10.77
CA GLY A 111 14.07 -17.54 -10.38
C GLY A 111 13.19 -18.31 -11.37
N LEU A 112 12.13 -17.68 -11.89
CA LEU A 112 11.29 -18.26 -12.94
C LEU A 112 12.06 -18.44 -14.26
N LEU A 113 12.84 -17.44 -14.67
CA LEU A 113 13.64 -17.53 -15.90
C LEU A 113 14.70 -18.63 -15.80
N ALA A 114 15.48 -18.65 -14.72
CA ALA A 114 16.52 -19.65 -14.49
C ALA A 114 15.96 -21.07 -14.36
N GLY A 115 14.75 -21.22 -13.83
CA GLY A 115 14.07 -22.52 -13.77
C GLY A 115 13.55 -23.01 -15.13
N ALA A 116 13.33 -22.11 -16.09
CA ALA A 116 12.76 -22.43 -17.39
C ALA A 116 13.78 -22.49 -18.53
N LEU A 117 14.89 -21.74 -18.43
CA LEU A 117 15.90 -21.61 -19.48
C LEU A 117 17.30 -21.47 -18.88
N ASP A 118 18.23 -22.29 -19.34
CA ASP A 118 19.67 -22.08 -19.10
C ASP A 118 20.15 -20.93 -20.00
N VAL A 119 20.00 -19.71 -19.49
CA VAL A 119 20.33 -18.47 -20.21
C VAL A 119 21.78 -18.46 -20.65
N ASP A 120 22.71 -19.02 -19.86
CA ASP A 120 24.15 -18.96 -20.16
C ASP A 120 24.56 -20.08 -21.15
N GLY A 121 23.89 -21.24 -21.11
CA GLY A 121 24.20 -22.39 -21.97
C GLY A 121 23.48 -22.46 -23.32
N VAL A 122 22.36 -21.73 -23.51
CA VAL A 122 21.56 -21.80 -24.75
C VAL A 122 22.23 -21.09 -25.94
N ALA A 123 21.79 -21.30 -27.18
CA ALA A 123 22.22 -20.44 -28.29
C ALA A 123 21.42 -19.12 -28.31
N PRO A 124 22.00 -17.97 -28.69
CA PRO A 124 21.24 -16.77 -28.99
C PRO A 124 20.15 -17.07 -30.03
N GLY A 125 18.94 -16.57 -29.81
CA GLY A 125 17.80 -16.93 -30.64
C GLY A 125 16.45 -16.76 -29.94
N SER A 126 15.42 -17.33 -30.53
CA SER A 126 14.06 -17.34 -29.99
C SER A 126 13.76 -18.72 -29.41
N HIS A 127 13.26 -18.76 -28.17
CA HIS A 127 13.04 -19.99 -27.42
C HIS A 127 11.63 -19.98 -26.84
N GLU A 128 10.89 -21.06 -27.06
CA GLU A 128 9.59 -21.27 -26.42
C GLU A 128 9.81 -21.89 -25.04
N VAL A 129 9.39 -21.19 -23.99
CA VAL A 129 9.55 -21.62 -22.61
C VAL A 129 8.25 -21.48 -21.84
N VAL A 130 8.12 -22.25 -20.76
CA VAL A 130 7.00 -22.12 -19.83
C VAL A 130 7.50 -21.39 -18.59
N LEU A 131 7.14 -20.11 -18.47
CA LEU A 131 7.32 -19.35 -17.24
C LEU A 131 6.12 -19.58 -16.32
N SER A 132 5.24 -18.59 -16.17
CA SER A 132 3.89 -18.77 -15.61
C SER A 132 2.89 -19.32 -16.62
N LYS A 133 3.21 -19.19 -17.91
CA LYS A 133 2.50 -19.67 -19.09
C LYS A 133 3.50 -19.83 -20.23
N ALA A 134 3.07 -20.39 -21.36
CA ALA A 134 3.90 -20.47 -22.55
C ALA A 134 4.24 -19.04 -23.05
N GLU A 135 5.52 -18.78 -23.27
CA GLU A 135 6.06 -17.50 -23.70
C GLU A 135 7.25 -17.72 -24.63
N THR A 136 7.40 -16.81 -25.60
CA THR A 136 8.60 -16.69 -26.41
C THR A 136 9.63 -15.82 -25.68
N VAL A 137 10.81 -16.37 -25.46
CA VAL A 137 11.98 -15.66 -24.90
C VAL A 137 13.04 -15.50 -25.98
N GLU A 138 13.40 -14.25 -26.25
CA GLU A 138 14.52 -13.90 -27.12
C GLU A 138 15.79 -13.75 -26.27
N VAL A 139 16.79 -14.57 -26.56
CA VAL A 139 18.12 -14.48 -25.96
C VAL A 139 19.06 -13.79 -26.94
N ARG A 140 19.76 -12.77 -26.45
CA ARG A 140 20.78 -11.99 -27.16
C ARG A 140 22.01 -11.86 -26.26
N ASP A 141 23.17 -11.60 -26.85
CA ASP A 141 24.37 -11.30 -26.07
C ASP A 141 24.29 -9.84 -25.60
N ASP A 142 25.00 -8.92 -26.26
CA ASP A 142 24.72 -7.50 -26.18
C ASP A 142 23.61 -7.13 -27.17
N PHE A 143 22.68 -6.26 -26.76
CA PHE A 143 21.55 -5.91 -27.63
C PHE A 143 21.09 -4.48 -27.47
N GLU A 144 20.78 -3.86 -28.61
CA GLU A 144 20.14 -2.55 -28.70
C GLU A 144 18.76 -2.70 -29.34
N ILE A 145 17.71 -2.33 -28.61
CA ILE A 145 16.39 -2.11 -29.17
C ILE A 145 16.41 -0.74 -29.84
N PRO A 146 16.19 -0.62 -31.16
CA PRO A 146 16.27 0.66 -31.85
C PRO A 146 15.25 1.69 -31.34
N ALA A 147 15.54 2.97 -31.55
CA ALA A 147 14.63 4.06 -31.20
C ALA A 147 13.26 3.90 -31.90
N GLY A 148 12.18 4.12 -31.15
CA GLY A 148 10.81 3.98 -31.62
C GLY A 148 10.38 2.54 -31.96
N ALA A 149 11.25 1.54 -31.76
CA ALA A 149 10.91 0.14 -32.04
C ALA A 149 10.05 -0.47 -30.94
N GLY A 150 9.30 -1.52 -31.31
CA GLY A 150 8.55 -2.34 -30.37
C GLY A 150 9.30 -3.64 -30.04
N GLN A 151 9.29 -4.03 -28.76
CA GLN A 151 9.73 -5.35 -28.30
C GLN A 151 8.54 -6.10 -27.70
N ALA A 152 8.06 -7.12 -28.43
CA ALA A 152 6.82 -7.83 -28.11
C ALA A 152 7.01 -9.18 -27.39
N ALA A 153 8.24 -9.71 -27.38
CA ALA A 153 8.63 -10.93 -26.68
C ALA A 153 9.44 -10.60 -25.42
N VAL A 154 9.51 -11.55 -24.49
CA VAL A 154 10.44 -11.45 -23.34
C VAL A 154 11.85 -11.41 -23.89
N LEU A 155 12.66 -10.44 -23.48
CA LEU A 155 14.03 -10.29 -23.97
C LEU A 155 15.02 -10.51 -22.81
N VAL A 156 16.04 -11.31 -23.07
CA VAL A 156 17.16 -11.56 -22.18
C VAL A 156 18.45 -11.20 -22.90
N ALA A 157 19.12 -10.14 -22.44
CA ALA A 157 20.47 -9.77 -22.84
C ALA A 157 21.48 -10.39 -21.86
N ARG A 158 22.44 -11.15 -22.36
CA ARG A 158 23.53 -11.73 -21.53
C ARG A 158 24.63 -10.73 -21.20
N GLY A 159 24.71 -9.65 -21.96
CA GLY A 159 25.56 -8.52 -21.64
C GLY A 159 24.71 -7.27 -21.48
N GLU A 160 25.15 -6.20 -22.12
CA GLU A 160 24.55 -4.88 -22.02
C GLU A 160 23.24 -4.79 -22.81
N LEU A 161 22.26 -4.09 -22.23
CA LEU A 161 20.98 -3.80 -22.88
C LEU A 161 20.82 -2.29 -23.08
N ALA A 162 20.74 -1.87 -24.34
CA ALA A 162 20.32 -0.53 -24.70
C ALA A 162 18.88 -0.54 -25.22
N VAL A 163 18.04 0.35 -24.69
CA VAL A 163 16.68 0.58 -25.19
C VAL A 163 16.64 1.97 -25.79
N GLY A 164 16.41 2.08 -27.09
CA GLY A 164 16.37 3.36 -27.80
C GLY A 164 15.23 4.26 -27.33
N ALA A 165 15.38 5.57 -27.59
CA ALA A 165 14.37 6.57 -27.22
C ALA A 165 13.00 6.23 -27.84
N GLY A 166 11.94 6.40 -27.06
CA GLY A 166 10.56 6.15 -27.47
C GLY A 166 10.23 4.68 -27.79
N ALA A 167 11.13 3.73 -27.50
CA ALA A 167 10.84 2.31 -27.71
C ALA A 167 9.74 1.81 -26.76
N ALA A 168 8.96 0.83 -27.23
CA ALA A 168 7.85 0.24 -26.48
C ALA A 168 8.10 -1.25 -26.22
N CYS A 169 8.41 -1.60 -24.98
CA CYS A 169 8.68 -2.97 -24.56
C CYS A 169 7.47 -3.52 -23.78
N GLU A 170 6.65 -4.30 -24.47
CA GLU A 170 5.37 -4.79 -23.95
C GLU A 170 5.51 -6.03 -23.05
N ARG A 171 6.71 -6.61 -23.00
CA ARG A 171 7.08 -7.78 -22.20
C ARG A 171 8.28 -7.52 -21.30
N GLU A 172 8.61 -8.50 -20.49
CA GLU A 172 9.67 -8.45 -19.49
C GLU A 172 11.05 -8.33 -20.17
N LEU A 173 11.87 -7.39 -19.69
CA LEU A 173 13.27 -7.26 -20.09
C LEU A 173 14.19 -7.74 -18.97
N PHE A 174 15.22 -8.48 -19.34
CA PHE A 174 16.29 -8.95 -18.46
C PHE A 174 17.64 -8.58 -19.07
N SER A 175 18.55 -8.07 -18.25
CA SER A 175 19.96 -7.87 -18.61
C SER A 175 20.85 -8.46 -17.53
N ARG A 176 21.86 -9.22 -17.94
CA ARG A 176 22.92 -9.73 -17.07
C ARG A 176 24.07 -8.72 -16.91
N GLY A 177 24.22 -7.79 -17.87
CA GLY A 177 25.08 -6.62 -17.79
C GLY A 177 24.33 -5.40 -17.30
N GLY A 178 24.78 -4.21 -17.68
CA GLY A 178 24.09 -2.94 -17.44
C GLY A 178 22.94 -2.70 -18.43
N ALA A 179 22.04 -1.78 -18.05
CA ALA A 179 20.94 -1.37 -18.92
C ALA A 179 20.81 0.15 -19.03
N ARG A 180 20.72 0.65 -20.27
CA ARG A 180 20.47 2.07 -20.57
C ARG A 180 19.16 2.22 -21.32
N VAL A 181 18.28 3.08 -20.83
CA VAL A 181 16.94 3.27 -21.39
C VAL A 181 16.78 4.71 -21.86
N GLY A 182 16.61 4.89 -23.16
CA GLY A 182 16.47 6.17 -23.82
C GLY A 182 15.17 6.90 -23.50
N ALA A 183 15.16 8.20 -23.76
CA ALA A 183 14.10 9.11 -23.36
C ALA A 183 12.72 8.68 -23.86
N GLY A 184 11.70 8.81 -23.01
CA GLY A 184 10.30 8.51 -23.36
C GLY A 184 10.00 7.03 -23.65
N ALA A 185 10.94 6.11 -23.44
CA ALA A 185 10.69 4.69 -23.62
C ALA A 185 9.66 4.16 -22.59
N THR A 186 8.88 3.16 -22.98
CA THR A 186 7.90 2.50 -22.12
C THR A 186 8.26 1.05 -21.93
N LEU A 187 8.45 0.64 -20.67
CA LEU A 187 8.79 -0.72 -20.29
C LEU A 187 7.66 -1.35 -19.49
N ARG A 188 7.37 -2.63 -19.71
CA ARG A 188 6.54 -3.39 -18.79
C ARG A 188 7.28 -3.61 -17.46
N THR A 189 8.47 -4.22 -17.53
CA THR A 189 9.39 -4.46 -16.41
C THR A 189 10.83 -4.48 -16.91
N LEU A 190 11.78 -4.24 -16.00
CA LEU A 190 13.21 -4.42 -16.24
C LEU A 190 13.87 -5.04 -15.00
N ALA A 191 14.59 -6.14 -15.20
CA ALA A 191 15.50 -6.73 -14.23
C ALA A 191 16.94 -6.66 -14.76
N CYS A 192 17.86 -6.10 -13.97
CA CYS A 192 19.25 -5.88 -14.37
C CYS A 192 20.21 -6.43 -13.29
N ASP A 193 21.25 -7.16 -13.67
CA ASP A 193 22.23 -7.70 -12.71
C ASP A 193 23.40 -6.74 -12.45
N ALA A 194 23.45 -5.60 -13.16
CA ALA A 194 24.34 -4.48 -12.89
C ALA A 194 23.54 -3.18 -12.73
N ASP A 195 24.08 -2.07 -13.22
CA ASP A 195 23.50 -0.74 -13.07
C ASP A 195 22.40 -0.46 -14.12
N VAL A 196 21.46 0.41 -13.77
CA VAL A 196 20.40 0.88 -14.68
C VAL A 196 20.41 2.40 -14.78
N GLU A 197 20.42 2.90 -16.01
CA GLU A 197 20.22 4.32 -16.32
C GLU A 197 18.91 4.49 -17.09
N LEU A 198 17.97 5.24 -16.52
CA LEU A 198 16.76 5.68 -17.20
C LEU A 198 16.90 7.15 -17.60
N ALA A 199 16.77 7.45 -18.88
CA ALA A 199 16.68 8.82 -19.37
C ALA A 199 15.34 9.48 -18.98
N GLU A 200 15.13 10.73 -19.40
CA GLU A 200 13.92 11.48 -19.08
C GLU A 200 12.63 10.83 -19.61
N GLY A 201 11.54 10.99 -18.85
CA GLY A 201 10.19 10.61 -19.27
C GLY A 201 9.98 9.10 -19.48
N VAL A 202 10.87 8.23 -18.99
CA VAL A 202 10.70 6.78 -19.10
C VAL A 202 9.52 6.31 -18.23
N VAL A 203 8.71 5.40 -18.77
CA VAL A 203 7.56 4.82 -18.07
C VAL A 203 7.79 3.33 -17.84
N VAL A 204 8.03 2.95 -16.58
CA VAL A 204 8.00 1.56 -16.13
C VAL A 204 6.59 1.25 -15.63
N ARG A 205 5.86 0.36 -16.31
CA ARG A 205 4.45 0.10 -15.99
C ARG A 205 4.26 -0.73 -14.72
N ARG A 206 5.15 -1.70 -14.44
CA ARG A 206 4.99 -2.62 -13.31
C ARG A 206 6.09 -2.48 -12.28
N TRP A 207 7.31 -2.90 -12.60
CA TRP A 207 8.41 -2.86 -11.66
C TRP A 207 9.78 -2.80 -12.34
N LEU A 208 10.74 -2.24 -11.61
CA LEU A 208 12.15 -2.12 -11.96
C LEU A 208 12.98 -2.74 -10.83
N ASP A 209 13.97 -3.56 -11.17
CA ASP A 209 14.92 -4.08 -10.21
C ASP A 209 16.34 -4.13 -10.79
N ALA A 210 17.32 -3.64 -10.04
CA ALA A 210 18.73 -3.74 -10.37
C ALA A 210 19.52 -4.33 -9.20
N ASP A 211 20.52 -5.18 -9.47
CA ASP A 211 21.50 -5.58 -8.45
C ASP A 211 22.46 -4.45 -8.08
N GLY A 212 22.81 -3.60 -9.04
CA GLY A 212 23.64 -2.42 -8.85
C GLY A 212 22.86 -1.16 -8.48
N ASP A 213 23.36 -0.03 -8.95
CA ASP A 213 22.78 1.30 -8.80
C ASP A 213 21.70 1.56 -9.86
N VAL A 214 20.73 2.41 -9.53
CA VAL A 214 19.69 2.86 -10.45
C VAL A 214 19.67 4.38 -10.48
N THR A 215 19.87 4.96 -11.66
CA THR A 215 19.74 6.39 -11.90
C THR A 215 18.49 6.66 -12.74
N VAL A 216 17.59 7.48 -12.21
CA VAL A 216 16.30 7.79 -12.83
C VAL A 216 16.25 9.26 -13.26
N GLY A 217 16.16 9.48 -14.57
CA GLY A 217 16.01 10.79 -15.19
C GLY A 217 14.67 11.48 -14.86
N PRO A 218 14.53 12.77 -15.23
CA PRO A 218 13.40 13.59 -14.83
C PRO A 218 12.09 13.11 -15.45
N GLY A 219 10.98 13.30 -14.71
CA GLY A 219 9.63 13.00 -15.20
C GLY A 219 9.31 11.52 -15.41
N CYS A 220 10.16 10.59 -14.94
CA CYS A 220 9.90 9.16 -15.06
C CYS A 220 8.74 8.68 -14.18
N ILE A 221 8.10 7.58 -14.59
CA ILE A 221 7.07 6.89 -13.80
C ILE A 221 7.55 5.48 -13.51
N LEU A 222 7.72 5.13 -12.23
CA LEU A 222 8.37 3.88 -11.80
C LEU A 222 7.41 2.71 -11.47
N GLY A 223 6.14 2.85 -11.84
CA GLY A 223 5.14 1.80 -11.66
C GLY A 223 4.90 1.47 -10.19
N VAL A 224 4.68 0.18 -9.90
CA VAL A 224 4.31 -0.33 -8.58
C VAL A 224 5.51 -0.41 -7.63
N SER A 225 6.71 -0.68 -8.16
CA SER A 225 7.92 -0.87 -7.35
C SER A 225 9.19 -0.64 -8.16
N ALA A 226 10.11 0.18 -7.67
CA ALA A 226 11.48 0.25 -8.16
C ALA A 226 12.47 -0.05 -7.04
N ALA A 227 13.45 -0.91 -7.31
CA ALA A 227 14.42 -1.32 -6.31
C ALA A 227 15.84 -1.38 -6.90
N ALA A 228 16.81 -0.97 -6.09
CA ALA A 228 18.23 -1.11 -6.36
C ALA A 228 18.89 -1.93 -5.24
N GLY A 229 19.88 -2.76 -5.57
CA GLY A 229 20.74 -3.38 -4.57
C GLY A 229 21.70 -2.36 -3.95
N GLY A 230 22.15 -1.39 -4.75
CA GLY A 230 22.88 -0.20 -4.33
C GLY A 230 21.97 1.00 -4.07
N SER A 231 22.35 2.14 -4.62
CA SER A 231 21.65 3.41 -4.55
C SER A 231 20.55 3.53 -5.61
N LEU A 232 19.48 4.28 -5.28
CA LEU A 232 18.41 4.63 -6.21
C LEU A 232 18.29 6.15 -6.26
N THR A 233 18.81 6.76 -7.33
CA THR A 233 18.83 8.22 -7.51
C THR A 233 17.67 8.66 -8.38
N LEU A 234 16.92 9.65 -7.91
CA LEU A 234 15.72 10.18 -8.57
C LEU A 234 15.92 11.65 -8.95
N ALA A 235 15.63 11.97 -10.21
CA ALA A 235 15.52 13.34 -10.67
C ALA A 235 14.14 13.94 -10.37
N ASP A 236 13.98 15.21 -10.73
CA ASP A 236 12.73 15.95 -10.52
C ASP A 236 11.55 15.37 -11.30
N GLY A 237 10.34 15.52 -10.75
CA GLY A 237 9.11 15.08 -11.40
C GLY A 237 8.90 13.57 -11.44
N VAL A 238 9.80 12.77 -10.87
CA VAL A 238 9.63 11.31 -10.80
C VAL A 238 8.41 10.93 -9.95
N VAL A 239 7.60 10.00 -10.46
CA VAL A 239 6.41 9.47 -9.79
C VAL A 239 6.62 8.01 -9.41
N PHE A 240 6.26 7.65 -8.17
CA PHE A 240 6.47 6.32 -7.63
C PHE A 240 5.36 5.89 -6.65
N SER A 241 5.33 4.59 -6.33
CA SER A 241 4.51 4.04 -5.24
C SER A 241 5.38 3.36 -4.17
N ARG A 242 6.43 2.65 -4.59
CA ARG A 242 7.35 1.95 -3.70
C ARG A 242 8.77 2.04 -4.23
N LEU A 243 9.69 2.35 -3.34
CA LEU A 243 11.11 2.46 -3.65
C LEU A 243 11.94 1.67 -2.65
N TYR A 244 13.07 1.17 -3.11
CA TYR A 244 14.09 0.61 -2.25
C TYR A 244 15.49 0.92 -2.79
N GLY A 245 16.37 1.33 -1.89
CA GLY A 245 17.77 1.62 -2.18
C GLY A 245 18.52 1.95 -0.90
N SER A 246 19.84 1.88 -0.97
CA SER A 246 20.74 2.19 0.14
C SER A 246 21.77 3.24 -0.27
N PRO A 247 21.38 4.52 -0.41
CA PRO A 247 20.05 5.09 -0.14
C PRO A 247 19.14 5.18 -1.38
N VAL A 248 17.85 5.48 -1.15
CA VAL A 248 16.99 6.17 -2.12
C VAL A 248 17.23 7.67 -1.95
N ALA A 249 17.64 8.35 -3.02
CA ALA A 249 18.04 9.75 -2.93
C ALA A 249 17.51 10.57 -4.10
N THR A 250 17.29 11.86 -3.87
CA THR A 250 16.97 12.81 -4.94
C THR A 250 18.21 13.59 -5.36
N THR A 251 18.19 14.13 -6.58
CA THR A 251 19.32 14.91 -7.12
C THR A 251 19.76 16.01 -6.14
N GLY A 252 21.07 16.16 -5.96
CA GLY A 252 21.68 17.08 -5.00
C GLY A 252 21.84 16.54 -3.58
N ALA A 253 21.56 15.24 -3.35
CA ALA A 253 21.79 14.62 -2.05
C ALA A 253 23.30 14.52 -1.78
N PRO A 254 23.80 15.00 -0.63
CA PRO A 254 25.22 14.90 -0.31
C PRO A 254 25.65 13.42 -0.19
N GLY A 255 26.86 13.09 -0.69
CA GLY A 255 27.49 11.80 -0.44
C GLY A 255 27.20 10.67 -1.44
N LEU A 256 26.56 10.95 -2.59
CA LEU A 256 26.42 9.98 -3.70
C LEU A 256 27.62 9.96 -4.66
N GLY A 257 28.53 10.93 -4.54
CA GLY A 257 29.79 10.99 -5.30
C GLY A 257 30.97 11.17 -4.34
N ASP A 258 32.00 10.36 -4.53
CA ASP A 258 33.29 10.35 -3.83
C ASP A 258 33.24 10.22 -2.30
N GLY A 259 33.16 8.98 -1.81
CA GLY A 259 33.85 8.46 -0.61
C GLY A 259 33.77 9.24 0.72
N GLY A 260 32.97 10.28 0.79
CA GLY A 260 32.84 11.19 1.91
C GLY A 260 31.47 10.98 2.52
N GLU A 261 31.43 10.11 3.53
CA GLU A 261 30.32 9.98 4.46
C GLU A 261 29.79 11.38 4.81
N PRO A 262 28.55 11.77 4.44
CA PRO A 262 27.98 13.01 4.90
C PRO A 262 27.99 12.96 6.42
N GLY A 263 28.82 13.83 7.03
CA GLY A 263 29.29 13.72 8.40
C GLY A 263 28.22 13.15 9.30
N ALA A 264 28.33 11.83 9.56
CA ALA A 264 27.39 11.12 10.37
C ALA A 264 27.33 11.89 11.68
N ARG A 265 26.24 12.62 11.93
CA ARG A 265 25.97 13.11 13.27
C ARG A 265 25.88 11.84 14.08
N VAL A 266 26.96 11.55 14.81
CA VAL A 266 27.10 10.37 15.67
C VAL A 266 25.78 10.28 16.41
N VAL A 267 24.96 9.28 16.06
CA VAL A 267 23.76 8.99 16.82
C VAL A 267 24.33 8.46 18.12
N PRO A 268 24.27 9.21 19.24
CA PRO A 268 24.75 8.64 20.47
C PRO A 268 23.90 7.40 20.73
N ASP A 269 24.56 6.31 21.11
CA ASP A 269 23.90 5.11 21.59
C ASP A 269 23.11 5.48 22.85
N ARG A 270 21.85 5.82 22.63
CA ARG A 270 20.86 6.09 23.66
C ARG A 270 19.84 4.99 23.59
N SER A 271 20.31 3.78 23.86
CA SER A 271 19.45 2.71 24.33
C SER A 271 18.59 3.29 25.48
N PRO A 272 17.25 3.29 25.36
CA PRO A 272 16.41 3.76 26.46
C PRO A 272 16.80 3.00 27.73
N PRO A 273 16.79 3.66 28.90
CA PRO A 273 17.01 2.94 30.15
C PRO A 273 16.05 1.74 30.16
N TYR A 274 16.62 0.54 30.24
CA TYR A 274 15.87 -0.70 30.24
C TYR A 274 15.03 -0.69 31.52
N LEU A 275 13.77 -0.28 31.41
CA LEU A 275 12.82 -0.40 32.50
C LEU A 275 12.48 -1.88 32.63
N ASP A 276 12.54 -2.40 33.85
CA ASP A 276 12.11 -3.76 34.11
C ASP A 276 10.63 -3.88 33.71
N VAL A 277 10.29 -4.94 32.98
CA VAL A 277 8.93 -5.14 32.46
C VAL A 277 7.91 -5.22 33.60
N ASP A 278 8.37 -5.70 34.76
CA ASP A 278 7.59 -5.79 35.99
C ASP A 278 7.34 -4.42 36.68
N GLU A 279 8.08 -3.37 36.29
CA GLU A 279 7.93 -2.00 36.80
C GLU A 279 6.98 -1.14 35.95
N ILE A 280 6.70 -1.55 34.71
CA ILE A 280 5.82 -0.81 33.79
C ILE A 280 4.36 -1.03 34.18
N ARG A 281 3.71 0.00 34.72
CA ARG A 281 2.28 -0.04 35.07
C ARG A 281 1.43 0.74 34.08
N THR A 282 1.97 1.84 33.56
CA THR A 282 1.27 2.70 32.60
C THR A 282 2.20 3.15 31.47
N ILE A 283 1.63 3.78 30.45
CA ILE A 283 2.41 4.33 29.33
C ILE A 283 3.27 5.52 29.78
N GLU A 284 2.87 6.22 30.84
CA GLU A 284 3.60 7.34 31.43
C GLU A 284 4.92 6.91 32.08
N ASP A 285 5.06 5.63 32.45
CA ASP A 285 6.33 5.06 32.92
C ASP A 285 7.36 4.98 31.78
N LEU A 286 6.88 4.70 30.56
CA LEU A 286 7.69 4.50 29.36
C LEU A 286 7.92 5.79 28.55
N ALA A 287 6.94 6.68 28.53
CA ALA A 287 6.93 7.85 27.65
C ALA A 287 6.33 9.07 28.35
N HIS A 288 6.81 10.25 27.99
CA HIS A 288 6.16 11.48 28.38
C HIS A 288 4.88 11.68 27.56
N VAL A 289 3.72 11.66 28.21
CA VAL A 289 2.42 11.82 27.55
C VAL A 289 1.95 13.26 27.64
N HIS A 290 1.72 13.89 26.48
CA HIS A 290 1.15 15.23 26.37
C HIS A 290 -0.25 15.19 25.75
N ARG A 291 -1.23 15.81 26.42
CA ARG A 291 -2.65 15.72 26.03
C ARG A 291 -3.08 16.68 24.92
N ASN A 292 -2.34 17.78 24.74
CA ASN A 292 -2.62 18.80 23.74
C ASN A 292 -1.46 18.85 22.74
N ASP A 293 -1.36 19.93 22.00
CA ASP A 293 -0.21 20.22 21.15
C ASP A 293 1.04 20.48 22.00
N LEU A 294 2.19 20.08 21.47
CA LEU A 294 3.48 20.28 22.13
C LEU A 294 4.49 20.88 21.16
N THR A 295 5.25 21.86 21.63
CA THR A 295 6.43 22.38 20.94
C THR A 295 7.67 22.12 21.79
N VAL A 296 8.66 21.43 21.23
CA VAL A 296 10.01 21.39 21.80
C VAL A 296 10.74 22.64 21.31
N SER A 297 11.20 23.48 22.23
CA SER A 297 11.72 24.81 21.91
C SER A 297 13.01 24.74 21.08
N PRO A 298 13.35 25.81 20.33
CA PRO A 298 14.54 25.83 19.48
C PRO A 298 15.83 25.49 20.25
N GLY A 299 16.63 24.57 19.69
CA GLY A 299 17.89 24.13 20.30
C GLY A 299 17.78 23.27 21.56
N ASP A 300 16.56 23.03 22.07
CA ASP A 300 16.36 22.13 23.21
C ASP A 300 16.60 20.67 22.82
N GLU A 301 17.00 19.87 23.79
CA GLU A 301 17.13 18.43 23.65
C GLU A 301 16.19 17.69 24.61
N PHE A 302 15.20 16.99 24.05
CA PHE A 302 14.24 16.20 24.80
C PHE A 302 14.71 14.74 24.93
N GLN A 303 14.85 14.28 26.16
CA GLN A 303 15.58 13.06 26.54
C GLN A 303 14.69 11.86 26.92
N ARG A 304 13.41 11.84 26.52
CA ARG A 304 12.51 10.71 26.77
C ARG A 304 11.63 10.41 25.56
N PRO A 305 11.11 9.18 25.39
CA PRO A 305 10.06 8.90 24.41
C PRO A 305 8.85 9.81 24.63
N LEU A 306 8.17 10.17 23.55
CA LEU A 306 7.09 11.17 23.59
C LEU A 306 5.81 10.60 22.97
N VAL A 307 4.67 10.78 23.65
CA VAL A 307 3.33 10.51 23.13
C VAL A 307 2.51 11.79 23.17
N VAL A 308 2.18 12.35 22.00
CA VAL A 308 1.41 13.61 21.89
C VAL A 308 0.04 13.32 21.30
N LYS A 309 -1.02 13.74 22.01
CA LYS A 309 -2.41 13.56 21.56
C LYS A 309 -2.87 14.63 20.57
N GLY A 310 -2.21 15.79 20.54
CA GLY A 310 -2.37 16.82 19.52
C GLY A 310 -1.23 16.81 18.49
N ASP A 311 -0.90 17.99 17.98
CA ASP A 311 0.21 18.23 17.07
C ASP A 311 1.55 18.33 17.82
N LEU A 312 2.64 17.88 17.18
CA LEU A 312 3.99 18.00 17.71
C LEU A 312 4.86 18.83 16.77
N THR A 313 5.44 19.91 17.30
CA THR A 313 6.49 20.67 16.61
C THR A 313 7.82 20.49 17.32
N ILE A 314 8.84 20.01 16.60
CA ILE A 314 10.23 20.06 17.04
C ILE A 314 10.85 21.28 16.35
N ALA A 315 11.06 22.35 17.12
CA ALA A 315 11.47 23.64 16.57
C ALA A 315 12.91 23.61 16.04
N ALA A 316 13.30 24.67 15.34
CA ALA A 316 14.57 24.72 14.61
C ALA A 316 15.78 24.31 15.47
N GLY A 317 16.58 23.36 14.95
CA GLY A 317 17.76 22.82 15.62
C GLY A 317 17.51 22.02 16.90
N ALA A 318 16.26 21.86 17.34
CA ALA A 318 15.93 21.05 18.52
C ALA A 318 16.04 19.55 18.21
N VAL A 319 16.25 18.75 19.24
CA VAL A 319 16.47 17.31 19.14
C VAL A 319 15.54 16.56 20.08
N LEU A 320 14.86 15.55 19.55
CA LEU A 320 14.24 14.50 20.36
C LEU A 320 15.11 13.24 20.26
N ALA A 321 15.70 12.85 21.38
CA ALA A 321 16.67 11.75 21.43
C ALA A 321 16.05 10.36 21.23
N TYR A 322 14.72 10.23 21.31
CA TYR A 322 13.98 8.96 21.32
C TYR A 322 12.82 8.97 20.31
N THR A 323 11.92 7.99 20.39
CA THR A 323 10.75 7.88 19.51
C THR A 323 9.67 8.90 19.84
N ALA A 324 8.93 9.31 18.81
CA ALA A 324 7.70 10.10 18.91
C ALA A 324 6.49 9.32 18.38
N ARG A 325 5.42 9.30 19.16
CA ARG A 325 4.08 8.91 18.72
C ARG A 325 3.16 10.11 18.79
N VAL A 326 2.57 10.50 17.66
CA VAL A 326 1.76 11.72 17.52
C VAL A 326 0.41 11.36 16.93
N TYR A 327 -0.67 11.82 17.55
CA TYR A 327 -2.03 11.63 17.02
C TYR A 327 -2.39 12.73 16.01
N GLY A 328 -1.81 13.92 16.14
CA GLY A 328 -1.91 14.98 15.14
C GLY A 328 -0.82 14.93 14.09
N THR A 329 -0.49 16.11 13.58
CA THR A 329 0.61 16.35 12.64
C THR A 329 1.93 16.47 13.40
N LEU A 330 2.99 15.86 12.85
CA LEU A 330 4.37 16.07 13.30
C LEU A 330 5.09 17.01 12.33
N ARG A 331 5.67 18.08 12.86
CA ARG A 331 6.53 19.01 12.12
C ARG A 331 7.92 19.07 12.75
N LEU A 332 8.94 18.74 11.96
CA LEU A 332 10.33 19.07 12.26
C LEU A 332 10.70 20.33 11.49
N GLU A 333 11.10 21.37 12.20
CA GLU A 333 11.61 22.59 11.60
C GLU A 333 13.07 22.44 11.12
N ARG A 334 13.65 23.52 10.58
CA ARG A 334 14.97 23.50 9.95
C ARG A 334 16.02 22.89 10.88
N GLY A 335 16.73 21.88 10.39
CA GLY A 335 17.82 21.21 11.09
C GLY A 335 17.43 20.48 12.39
N ALA A 336 16.14 20.40 12.71
CA ALA A 336 15.63 19.64 13.84
C ALA A 336 15.78 18.14 13.60
N ALA A 337 15.89 17.36 14.68
CA ALA A 337 16.13 15.92 14.58
C ALA A 337 15.30 15.09 15.55
N ILE A 338 14.89 13.90 15.10
CA ILE A 338 14.43 12.80 15.95
C ILE A 338 15.38 11.62 15.74
N TRP A 339 15.98 11.09 16.79
CA TRP A 339 16.92 9.96 16.66
C TRP A 339 16.24 8.60 16.69
N GLY A 340 15.01 8.52 17.23
CA GLY A 340 14.21 7.31 17.23
C GLY A 340 13.26 7.19 16.04
N ASP A 341 12.27 6.31 16.19
CA ASP A 341 11.20 6.13 15.23
C ASP A 341 10.10 7.19 15.38
N VAL A 342 9.39 7.47 14.30
CA VAL A 342 8.24 8.38 14.25
C VAL A 342 7.01 7.62 13.82
N PHE A 343 5.93 7.76 14.59
CA PHE A 343 4.58 7.37 14.20
C PHE A 343 3.64 8.56 14.34
N ALA A 344 2.97 8.95 13.25
CA ALA A 344 1.95 9.99 13.25
C ALA A 344 0.62 9.48 12.64
N GLU A 345 -0.51 9.85 13.23
CA GLU A 345 -1.81 9.65 12.55
C GLU A 345 -2.08 10.78 11.53
N GLY A 346 -1.58 11.99 11.78
CA GLY A 346 -1.56 13.11 10.84
C GLY A 346 -0.32 13.12 9.93
N ASP A 347 -0.09 14.27 9.29
CA ASP A 347 1.03 14.45 8.36
C ASP A 347 2.38 14.44 9.09
N VAL A 348 3.43 14.02 8.40
CA VAL A 348 4.82 14.19 8.85
C VAL A 348 5.53 15.14 7.90
N ILE A 349 6.01 16.26 8.43
CA ILE A 349 6.63 17.34 7.65
C ILE A 349 8.03 17.57 8.18
N LEU A 350 9.04 17.27 7.35
CA LEU A 350 10.44 17.58 7.63
C LEU A 350 10.83 18.80 6.81
N ALA A 351 11.17 19.90 7.49
CA ALA A 351 11.71 21.09 6.86
C ALA A 351 13.17 20.88 6.41
N GLU A 352 13.77 21.94 5.88
CA GLU A 352 15.12 21.94 5.32
C GLU A 352 16.16 21.35 6.30
N GLY A 353 16.91 20.35 5.84
CA GLY A 353 17.95 19.69 6.64
C GLY A 353 17.46 18.94 7.88
N ALA A 354 16.15 18.77 8.06
CA ALA A 354 15.59 18.03 9.20
C ALA A 354 15.82 16.51 9.07
N ALA A 355 15.82 15.84 10.21
CA ALA A 355 16.31 14.46 10.34
C ALA A 355 15.35 13.56 11.10
N VAL A 356 15.14 12.33 10.61
CA VAL A 356 14.65 11.22 11.44
C VAL A 356 15.58 10.03 11.26
N HIS A 357 16.31 9.60 12.28
CA HIS A 357 17.28 8.50 12.13
C HIS A 357 16.63 7.10 12.21
N GLY A 358 15.40 7.02 12.72
CA GLY A 358 14.60 5.81 12.76
C GLY A 358 13.69 5.64 11.54
N ASN A 359 12.64 4.86 11.73
CA ASN A 359 11.54 4.70 10.78
C ASN A 359 10.60 5.90 10.87
N VAL A 360 9.92 6.20 9.77
CA VAL A 360 8.85 7.20 9.71
C VAL A 360 7.59 6.52 9.22
N PHE A 361 6.52 6.64 9.99
CA PHE A 361 5.20 6.15 9.62
C PHE A 361 4.15 7.24 9.81
N SER A 362 3.38 7.52 8.76
CA SER A 362 2.22 8.41 8.78
C SER A 362 0.99 7.72 8.18
N GLN A 363 -0.16 7.81 8.86
CA GLN A 363 -1.46 7.44 8.28
C GLN A 363 -1.97 8.47 7.26
N ALA A 364 -1.32 9.63 7.14
CA ALA A 364 -1.61 10.69 6.20
C ALA A 364 -0.45 10.85 5.19
N ALA A 365 0.01 12.07 4.92
CA ALA A 365 1.09 12.33 3.97
C ALA A 365 2.45 12.54 4.67
N VAL A 366 3.54 12.23 3.95
CA VAL A 366 4.90 12.58 4.37
C VAL A 366 5.49 13.57 3.37
N SER A 367 6.04 14.68 3.86
CA SER A 367 6.72 15.68 3.04
C SER A 367 8.12 15.95 3.57
N LEU A 368 9.13 15.67 2.75
CA LEU A 368 10.54 15.92 3.04
C LEU A 368 11.02 17.12 2.21
N ALA A 369 11.36 18.22 2.86
CA ALA A 369 11.93 19.39 2.19
C ALA A 369 13.40 19.17 1.82
N SER A 370 14.06 20.21 1.27
CA SER A 370 15.41 20.05 0.75
C SER A 370 16.41 19.63 1.82
N GLY A 371 17.28 18.66 1.50
CA GLY A 371 18.30 18.16 2.42
C GLY A 371 17.77 17.34 3.61
N ALA A 372 16.45 17.08 3.68
CA ALA A 372 15.89 16.26 4.74
C ALA A 372 16.31 14.79 4.59
N HIS A 373 16.54 14.09 5.69
CA HIS A 373 17.03 12.72 5.67
C HIS A 373 16.27 11.80 6.63
N VAL A 374 16.11 10.55 6.18
CA VAL A 374 15.51 9.48 6.98
C VAL A 374 16.41 8.24 6.99
N GLY A 375 16.68 7.76 8.20
CA GLY A 375 17.62 6.68 8.45
C GLY A 375 19.08 7.11 8.41
N VAL A 376 19.95 6.11 8.49
CA VAL A 376 21.41 6.27 8.54
C VAL A 376 22.07 5.22 7.65
N PRO A 377 23.27 5.50 7.10
CA PRO A 377 24.06 4.51 6.37
C PRO A 377 24.22 3.21 7.16
N GLY A 378 24.17 2.08 6.45
CA GLY A 378 24.30 0.75 7.06
C GLY A 378 23.06 0.22 7.79
N ALA A 379 22.05 1.05 8.08
CA ALA A 379 20.81 0.61 8.71
C ALA A 379 19.60 0.80 7.79
N ARG A 380 18.90 -0.30 7.48
CA ARG A 380 17.67 -0.25 6.68
C ARG A 380 16.54 0.34 7.52
N LYS A 381 15.98 1.46 7.08
CA LYS A 381 14.80 2.12 7.66
C LYS A 381 13.66 2.16 6.66
N THR A 382 12.48 2.45 7.20
CA THR A 382 11.23 2.52 6.46
C THR A 382 10.63 3.91 6.57
N LEU A 383 10.23 4.47 5.43
CA LEU A 383 9.39 5.66 5.32
C LEU A 383 8.05 5.25 4.70
N ILE A 384 6.97 5.41 5.46
CA ILE A 384 5.61 5.16 4.99
C ILE A 384 4.78 6.43 5.16
N GLY A 385 4.24 6.92 4.05
CA GLY A 385 3.17 7.92 4.04
C GLY A 385 1.97 7.30 3.34
N LYS A 386 0.93 6.95 4.09
CA LYS A 386 -0.19 6.17 3.53
C LYS A 386 -0.90 6.89 2.40
N LYS A 387 -1.14 8.21 2.51
CA LYS A 387 -1.84 8.99 1.49
C LYS A 387 -0.92 9.40 0.36
N ASP A 388 0.14 10.15 0.63
CA ASP A 388 1.07 10.64 -0.40
C ASP A 388 2.47 10.82 0.21
N ILE A 389 3.48 10.83 -0.67
CA ILE A 389 4.86 11.18 -0.30
C ILE A 389 5.38 12.26 -1.24
N ARG A 390 5.98 13.32 -0.68
CA ARG A 390 6.69 14.36 -1.43
C ARG A 390 8.15 14.43 -1.00
N LEU A 391 9.06 14.31 -1.97
CA LEU A 391 10.51 14.39 -1.75
C LEU A 391 11.06 15.66 -2.43
N GLY A 392 11.68 16.54 -1.65
CA GLY A 392 12.39 17.72 -2.14
C GLY A 392 13.76 17.38 -2.74
N ALA A 393 14.52 18.42 -3.09
CA ALA A 393 15.90 18.29 -3.60
C ALA A 393 16.88 17.85 -2.51
N GLY A 394 17.82 16.96 -2.84
CA GLY A 394 18.83 16.47 -1.93
C GLY A 394 18.33 15.69 -0.71
N VAL A 395 17.17 15.05 -0.84
CA VAL A 395 16.63 14.14 0.17
C VAL A 395 17.32 12.78 0.08
N ALA A 396 17.57 12.16 1.23
CA ALA A 396 18.09 10.79 1.31
C ALA A 396 17.28 9.93 2.29
N VAL A 397 16.88 8.74 1.88
CA VAL A 397 16.20 7.74 2.71
C VAL A 397 16.94 6.42 2.60
N HIS A 398 17.47 5.93 3.71
CA HIS A 398 18.19 4.66 3.73
C HIS A 398 17.23 3.48 3.90
N GLY A 399 16.81 2.88 2.79
CA GLY A 399 15.98 1.67 2.79
C GLY A 399 14.69 1.83 1.99
N TYR A 400 13.56 1.64 2.65
CA TYR A 400 12.27 1.39 2.01
C TYR A 400 11.37 2.63 2.05
N ILE A 401 10.76 2.99 0.93
CA ILE A 401 9.75 4.04 0.82
C ILE A 401 8.46 3.43 0.29
N LEU A 402 7.31 3.72 0.92
CA LEU A 402 6.01 3.21 0.49
C LEU A 402 4.86 4.20 0.73
N THR A 403 3.99 4.31 -0.27
CA THR A 403 2.72 5.02 -0.18
C THR A 403 1.60 4.23 -0.87
N ASP A 404 0.37 4.31 -0.36
CA ASP A 404 -0.81 3.74 -1.03
C ASP A 404 -1.40 4.71 -2.07
N GLY A 405 -1.18 6.03 -1.91
CA GLY A 405 -1.44 7.01 -2.98
C GLY A 405 -0.19 7.29 -3.81
N ARG A 406 0.18 8.57 -3.98
CA ARG A 406 1.21 8.95 -4.97
C ARG A 406 2.47 9.52 -4.32
N GLY A 407 3.61 8.91 -4.65
CA GLY A 407 4.93 9.45 -4.40
C GLY A 407 5.37 10.38 -5.53
N ARG A 408 5.94 11.54 -5.20
CA ARG A 408 6.50 12.48 -6.18
C ARG A 408 7.81 13.08 -5.69
N VAL A 409 8.75 13.22 -6.59
CA VAL A 409 9.89 14.12 -6.42
C VAL A 409 9.49 15.51 -6.93
N ALA A 410 9.70 16.52 -6.09
CA ALA A 410 9.45 17.93 -6.39
C ALA A 410 10.64 18.74 -5.87
N CYS A 411 11.72 18.75 -6.64
CA CYS A 411 12.88 19.59 -6.38
C CYS A 411 12.44 21.04 -6.70
N ALA A 412 12.36 21.90 -5.67
CA ALA A 412 11.90 23.28 -5.85
C ALA A 412 12.67 23.97 -7.00
N GLY A 413 11.90 24.40 -8.01
CA GLY A 413 12.40 24.93 -9.30
C GLY A 413 11.33 25.01 -10.39
N SER A 414 10.21 24.28 -10.28
CA SER A 414 9.02 24.46 -11.11
C SER A 414 7.89 25.10 -10.31
N SER A 415 7.94 26.42 -10.15
CA SER A 415 6.77 27.25 -9.80
C SER A 415 5.93 27.52 -11.03
#